data_AF-A0A916DIW3-F1
#
_entry.id   AF-A0A916DIW3-F1
#
_cell.length_a   1.000
_cell.length_b   1.000
_cell.length_c   1.000
_cell.angle_alpha   90.00
_cell.angle_beta   90.00
_cell.angle_gamma   90.00
#
_symmetry.space_group_name_H-M   'P 1'
#
loop_
_entity.id
_entity.type
_entity.pdbx_description
1 polymer ?
#
loop_
_entity_poly.entity_id
_entity_poly.type
_entity_poly.pdbx_seq_one_letter_code
_entity_poly.pdbx_strand_id
1 'polypeptide(L)' 'MLFSYNWLREYLEGAPAPSELAEKFTMSGTEIESVTKTGANFTGVVTAQVVTVDKHPNADKLSFCRVRTDKSEFA' A
#
# COMPACT_ATOMS: atom_id res chain seq x y z
N MET A 1 -17.34 1.69 -8.68
CA MET A 1 -16.25 2.71 -8.55
C MET A 1 -15.48 2.41 -7.27
N LEU A 2 -14.16 2.50 -7.28
CA LEU A 2 -13.31 2.21 -6.11
C LEU A 2 -12.68 3.51 -5.59
N PHE A 3 -12.66 3.68 -4.28
CA PHE A 3 -12.00 4.79 -3.61
C PHE A 3 -11.35 4.31 -2.31
N SER A 4 -10.34 5.04 -1.85
CA SER A 4 -9.70 4.73 -0.57
C SER A 4 -10.60 5.14 0.59
N TYR A 5 -10.81 4.22 1.52
CA TYR A 5 -11.49 4.53 2.77
C TYR A 5 -10.72 5.60 3.57
N ASN A 6 -9.39 5.67 3.46
CA ASN A 6 -8.60 6.70 4.13
C ASN A 6 -8.89 8.10 3.57
N TRP A 7 -9.11 8.21 2.26
CA TRP A 7 -9.53 9.47 1.63
C TRP A 7 -10.93 9.87 2.09
N LEU A 8 -11.87 8.92 2.13
CA LEU A 8 -13.23 9.20 2.59
C LEU A 8 -13.28 9.65 4.06
N ARG A 9 -12.38 9.12 4.91
CA ARG A 9 -12.24 9.53 6.31
C ARG A 9 -11.90 11.01 6.48
N GLU A 10 -11.22 11.63 5.53
CA GLU A 10 -10.87 13.06 5.60
C GLU A 10 -12.11 13.97 5.58
N TYR A 11 -13.25 13.45 5.12
CA TYR A 11 -14.52 14.17 5.02
C TYR A 11 -15.59 13.70 6.03
N LEU A 12 -15.28 12.69 6.85
CA LEU A 12 -16.21 12.10 7.81
C LEU A 12 -15.68 12.26 9.23
N GLU A 13 -16.27 13.20 9.99
CA GLU A 13 -16.02 13.28 11.43
C GLU A 13 -16.50 11.99 12.12
N GLY A 14 -15.62 11.34 12.89
CA GLY A 14 -15.97 10.10 13.59
C GLY A 14 -16.22 8.91 12.67
N ALA A 15 -15.49 8.80 11.56
CA ALA A 15 -15.69 7.77 10.55
C ALA A 15 -15.81 6.34 11.14
N PRO A 16 -16.97 5.67 10.97
CA PRO A 16 -17.25 4.34 11.52
C PRO A 16 -16.41 3.28 10.81
N ALA A 17 -16.35 2.05 11.34
CA ALA A 17 -15.59 0.97 10.73
C ALA A 17 -16.00 0.76 9.25
N PRO A 18 -15.09 0.31 8.35
CA PRO A 18 -15.41 0.15 6.93
C PRO A 18 -16.65 -0.71 6.65
N SER A 19 -16.88 -1.75 7.45
CA SER A 19 -18.07 -2.61 7.37
C SER A 19 -19.36 -1.86 7.71
N GLU A 20 -19.37 -1.13 8.82
CA GLU A 20 -20.53 -0.33 9.25
C GLU A 20 -20.83 0.80 8.25
N LEU A 21 -19.78 1.41 7.69
CA LEU A 21 -19.94 2.43 6.67
C LEU A 21 -20.58 1.84 5.41
N ALA A 22 -20.16 0.65 4.99
CA ALA A 22 -20.73 -0.03 3.84
C ALA A 22 -22.22 -0.37 4.04
N GLU A 23 -22.61 -0.82 5.23
CA GLU A 23 -24.03 -1.05 5.57
C GLU A 23 -24.85 0.25 5.49
N LYS A 24 -24.33 1.36 6.02
CA LYS A 24 -25.00 2.66 5.96
C LYS A 24 -25.15 3.18 4.52
N PHE A 25 -24.16 2.98 3.67
CA PHE A 25 -24.26 3.32 2.25
C PHE A 25 -25.34 2.51 1.56
N THR A 26 -25.37 1.20 1.79
CA THR A 26 -26.40 0.30 1.23
C THR A 26 -27.80 0.72 1.68
N MET A 27 -27.99 1.04 2.96
CA MET A 27 -29.26 1.56 3.48
C MET A 27 -29.66 2.91 2.89
N SER A 28 -28.69 3.74 2.51
CA SER A 28 -28.91 5.04 1.87
C SER A 28 -29.18 4.92 0.36
N GLY A 29 -29.19 3.70 -0.18
CA GLY A 29 -29.43 3.42 -1.60
C GLY A 29 -28.16 3.34 -2.46
N THR A 30 -26.97 3.40 -1.86
CA THR A 30 -25.69 3.20 -2.56
C THR A 30 -25.15 1.82 -2.25
N GLU A 31 -25.32 0.88 -3.16
CA GLU A 31 -24.84 -0.49 -2.96
C GLU A 31 -23.30 -0.56 -2.96
N ILE A 32 -22.74 -1.19 -1.93
CA ILE A 32 -21.31 -1.49 -1.84
C ILE A 32 -21.08 -2.95 -2.22
N GLU A 33 -20.43 -3.18 -3.36
CA GLU A 33 -20.14 -4.52 -3.87
C GLU A 33 -19.06 -5.24 -3.05
N SER A 34 -18.01 -4.52 -2.65
CA SER A 34 -16.90 -5.12 -1.89
C SER A 34 -16.14 -4.09 -1.06
N VAL A 35 -15.53 -4.58 0.03
CA VAL A 35 -14.60 -3.83 0.87
C VAL A 35 -13.31 -4.63 0.97
N THR A 36 -12.22 -4.08 0.43
CA THR A 36 -10.92 -4.76 0.37
C THR A 36 -9.90 -4.03 1.24
N LYS A 37 -9.26 -4.77 2.14
CA LYS A 37 -8.13 -4.26 2.91
C LYS A 37 -6.87 -4.31 2.06
N THR A 38 -6.23 -3.16 1.87
CA THR A 38 -4.95 -3.06 1.18
C THR A 38 -3.79 -3.39 2.12
N GLY A 39 -2.87 -4.25 1.67
CA GLY A 39 -1.67 -4.65 2.41
C GLY A 39 -1.82 -6.00 3.13
N ALA A 40 -0.73 -6.75 3.21
CA ALA A 40 -0.62 -7.96 4.03
C ALA A 40 0.10 -7.64 5.35
N ASN A 41 0.18 -8.63 6.24
CA ASN A 41 0.95 -8.53 7.48
C ASN A 41 2.44 -8.67 7.19
N PHE A 42 3.04 -7.65 6.57
CA PHE A 42 4.47 -7.56 6.38
C PHE A 42 5.13 -6.91 7.59
N THR A 43 6.25 -7.46 8.03
CA THR A 43 7.09 -6.87 9.07
C THR A 43 8.48 -6.61 8.51
N GLY A 44 9.10 -5.48 8.84
CA GLY A 44 10.46 -5.15 8.41
C GLY A 44 10.59 -4.60 6.99
N VAL A 45 9.48 -4.21 6.34
CA VAL A 45 9.51 -3.52 5.04
C VAL A 45 9.85 -2.05 5.27
N VAL A 46 10.88 -1.55 4.60
CA VAL A 46 11.35 -0.17 4.69
C VAL A 46 11.55 0.44 3.31
N THR A 47 11.49 1.75 3.23
CA THR A 47 11.83 2.51 2.02
C THR A 47 13.34 2.70 1.92
N ALA A 48 13.90 2.46 0.74
CA ALA A 48 15.32 2.66 0.44
C ALA A 48 15.49 3.35 -0.92
N GLN A 49 16.55 4.13 -1.06
CA GLN A 49 16.96 4.73 -2.32
C GLN A 49 17.90 3.79 -3.07
N VAL A 50 17.68 3.57 -4.36
CA VAL A 50 18.63 2.84 -5.21
C VAL A 50 19.81 3.75 -5.55
N VAL A 51 21.02 3.31 -5.21
CA VAL A 51 22.27 4.05 -5.43
C VAL A 51 22.91 3.65 -6.76
N THR A 52 23.01 2.34 -7.04
CA THR A 52 23.53 1.82 -8.31
C THR A 52 22.74 0.59 -8.76
N VAL A 53 22.72 0.36 -10.07
CA VAL A 53 22.12 -0.83 -10.70
C VAL A 53 23.11 -1.36 -11.74
N ASP A 54 23.74 -2.49 -11.45
CA ASP A 54 24.72 -3.12 -12.31
C ASP A 54 24.15 -4.42 -12.92
N LYS A 55 24.55 -4.77 -14.15
CA LYS A 55 24.08 -6.02 -14.79
C LYS A 55 24.75 -7.23 -14.13
N HIS A 56 23.97 -8.26 -13.82
CA HIS A 56 24.53 -9.47 -13.25
C HIS A 56 25.43 -10.18 -14.29
N PRO A 57 26.68 -10.53 -13.94
CA PRO A 57 27.67 -11.03 -14.90
C PRO A 57 27.27 -12.37 -15.54
N ASN A 58 26.48 -13.19 -14.84
CA ASN A 58 26.07 -14.52 -15.29
C ASN A 58 24.55 -14.68 -15.49
N ALA A 59 23.77 -13.59 -15.51
CA ALA A 59 22.33 -13.69 -15.67
C ALA A 59 21.73 -12.43 -16.32
N ASP A 60 21.21 -12.57 -17.55
CA ASP A 60 20.67 -11.45 -18.30
C ASP A 60 19.41 -10.82 -17.71
N LYS A 61 18.69 -11.53 -16.84
CA LYS A 61 17.44 -11.06 -16.21
C LYS A 61 17.62 -10.51 -14.79
N LEU A 62 18.83 -10.54 -14.24
CA LEU A 62 19.11 -10.08 -12.88
C LEU A 62 19.95 -8.80 -12.88
N SER A 63 19.71 -7.96 -11.89
CA SER A 63 20.48 -6.75 -11.64
C SER A 63 20.98 -6.74 -10.21
N PHE A 64 22.21 -6.28 -10.02
CA PHE A 64 22.80 -6.05 -8.72
C PHE A 64 22.51 -4.61 -8.30
N CYS A 65 21.62 -4.44 -7.32
CA CYS A 65 21.15 -3.13 -6.89
C CYS A 65 21.70 -2.79 -5.51
N ARG A 66 22.55 -1.76 -5.43
CA ARG A 66 22.94 -1.19 -4.13
C ARG A 66 21.89 -0.21 -3.68
N VAL A 67 21.40 -0.35 -2.46
CA VAL A 67 20.32 0.48 -1.91
C VAL A 67 20.73 1.10 -0.58
N ARG A 68 20.33 2.34 -0.35
CA ARG A 68 20.60 3.08 0.89
C ARG A 68 19.30 3.38 1.61
N THR A 69 19.24 2.99 2.88
CA THR A 69 18.20 3.42 3.82
C THR A 69 18.73 4.59 4.66
N ASP A 70 17.85 5.27 5.41
CA ASP A 70 18.25 6.38 6.31
C ASP A 70 19.31 5.98 7.36
N LYS A 71 19.45 4.69 7.65
CA LYS A 71 20.36 4.17 8.69
C LYS A 71 21.54 3.39 8.15
N SER A 72 21.46 2.82 6.94
CA SER A 72 22.46 1.86 6.43
C SER A 72 22.43 1.71 4.91
N GLU A 73 23.59 1.44 4.32
CA GLU A 73 23.77 1.07 2.91
C GLU A 73 23.85 -0.46 2.77
N PHE A 74 23.10 -1.01 1.82
CA PHE A 74 23.02 -2.44 1.50
C PHE A 74 23.46 -2.64 0.06
N ALA A 75 24.26 -3.68 -0.20
CA ALA A 75 24.78 -4.02 -1.51
C ALA A 75 24.33 -5.43 -1.93
#